data_AF-A0AAU4DKZ6-F1
#
_entry.id   AF-A0AAU4DKZ6-F1
#
_cell.length_a   1.000
_cell.length_b   1.000
_cell.length_c   1.000
_cell.angle_alpha   90.00
_cell.angle_beta   90.00
_cell.angle_gamma   90.00
#
_symmetry.space_group_name_H-M   'P 1'
#
loop_
_entity.id
_entity.type
_entity.pdbx_description
1 polymer ?
#
loop_
_entity_poly.entity_id
_entity_poly.type
_entity_poly.pdbx_seq_one_letter_code
_entity_poly.pdbx_strand_id
1 'polypeptide(L)'
;MSGRGPRLDKGARRPAVGALAEAPPADPVRELLTRHREVCEQAVDALEIAAALEDAGIGAGTAGHYRHADVFGLAEELYARVPRRPPPPGPPERPEPWARGVGRAVRGAVRHGLPAALLLGLGLALPRLGGAAALVLLLLAAVPLARAAPVGGAALRCGYGLGLALLLAPTVLPGAGAVDGLLAAVEVLCLGPAGRSAGWLLRTGRGHLGSAATLAEFRARMRPVLPVAVLLHLAVVGMLTFAALAVVGARAPRPGPAGGLLHDAALRASTAQWGAQAAVALLLVLVTALWGSGRAVLAACVPVAAGVAALVLGVLLPQEGAAGARLLACGGAAALLAPYTWSLFGRPGAYRAVLGPPGG
;
A
#
# COMPACT_ATOMS: atom_id res chain seq x y z
N MET A 1 -29.17 -62.54 -78.39
CA MET A 1 -27.79 -62.00 -78.48
C MET A 1 -27.80 -60.65 -77.75
N SER A 2 -26.90 -60.24 -76.87
CA SER A 2 -25.77 -60.81 -76.15
C SER A 2 -25.30 -59.68 -75.19
N GLY A 3 -24.84 -60.02 -73.98
CA GLY A 3 -24.01 -59.15 -73.11
C GLY A 3 -24.81 -58.26 -72.14
N ARG A 4 -24.91 -58.51 -70.81
CA ARG A 4 -23.87 -58.75 -69.77
C ARG A 4 -22.96 -57.50 -69.67
N GLY A 5 -23.12 -56.61 -68.70
CA GLY A 5 -22.77 -56.80 -67.28
C GLY A 5 -22.67 -55.46 -66.49
N PRO A 6 -22.24 -55.49 -65.21
CA PRO A 6 -22.92 -54.78 -64.11
C PRO A 6 -22.03 -53.82 -63.26
N ARG A 7 -22.64 -53.11 -62.28
CA ARG A 7 -22.18 -52.73 -60.90
C ARG A 7 -22.71 -51.33 -60.50
N LEU A 8 -23.53 -51.22 -59.42
CA LEU A 8 -23.20 -50.82 -58.02
C LEU A 8 -22.57 -49.42 -57.94
N ASP A 9 -22.94 -48.44 -57.10
CA ASP A 9 -23.67 -48.34 -55.82
C ASP A 9 -23.90 -46.81 -55.54
N LYS A 10 -24.72 -46.50 -54.52
CA LYS A 10 -24.78 -45.27 -53.70
C LYS A 10 -25.45 -44.00 -54.25
N GLY A 11 -26.51 -43.61 -53.54
CA GLY A 11 -27.03 -42.24 -53.60
C GLY A 11 -28.23 -41.98 -52.69
N ALA A 12 -28.10 -42.19 -51.38
CA ALA A 12 -29.04 -41.63 -50.42
C ALA A 12 -28.95 -40.09 -50.43
N ARG A 13 -30.05 -39.39 -50.70
CA ARG A 13 -30.23 -37.97 -50.34
C ARG A 13 -31.59 -37.73 -49.69
N ARG A 14 -31.49 -37.14 -48.50
CA ARG A 14 -32.48 -36.64 -47.53
C ARG A 14 -33.55 -35.70 -48.13
N PRO A 15 -34.75 -35.60 -47.53
CA PRO A 15 -35.52 -34.38 -47.58
C PRO A 15 -35.05 -33.37 -46.51
N ALA A 16 -34.92 -32.13 -46.99
CA ALA A 16 -34.95 -30.81 -46.35
C ALA A 16 -34.73 -30.66 -44.84
N VAL A 17 -33.57 -30.08 -44.50
CA VAL A 17 -33.34 -29.21 -43.34
C VAL A 17 -33.94 -27.84 -43.68
N GLY A 18 -34.74 -27.27 -42.78
CA GLY A 18 -35.29 -25.92 -42.98
C GLY A 18 -36.21 -25.39 -41.90
N ALA A 19 -36.09 -25.89 -40.67
CA ALA A 19 -36.63 -25.23 -39.48
C ALA A 19 -35.55 -25.32 -38.40
N LEU A 20 -34.48 -24.53 -38.58
CA LEU A 20 -33.62 -24.18 -37.47
C LEU A 20 -34.47 -23.27 -36.57
N ALA A 21 -35.08 -23.89 -35.58
CA ALA A 21 -35.53 -23.22 -34.39
C ALA A 21 -34.38 -22.33 -33.92
N GLU A 22 -34.60 -21.03 -34.01
CA GLU A 22 -33.75 -19.99 -33.49
C GLU A 22 -33.54 -20.29 -32.01
N ALA A 23 -32.31 -20.64 -31.63
CA ALA A 23 -31.97 -20.88 -30.24
C ALA A 23 -32.36 -19.64 -29.42
N PRO A 24 -32.93 -19.79 -28.21
CA PRO A 24 -33.24 -18.64 -27.38
C PRO A 24 -31.97 -17.79 -27.22
N PRO A 25 -32.05 -16.45 -27.25
CA PRO A 25 -30.88 -15.59 -27.11
C PRO A 25 -30.15 -16.00 -25.83
N ALA A 26 -28.89 -16.41 -25.97
CA ALA A 26 -28.06 -16.79 -24.84
C ALA A 26 -28.13 -15.67 -23.80
N ASP A 27 -28.60 -15.98 -22.60
CA ASP A 27 -28.67 -15.00 -21.52
C ASP A 27 -27.23 -14.61 -21.14
N PRO A 28 -26.75 -13.41 -21.51
CA PRO A 28 -25.36 -13.03 -21.32
C PRO A 28 -25.03 -12.96 -19.82
N VAL A 29 -26.01 -12.68 -18.97
CA VAL A 29 -25.87 -12.68 -17.51
C VAL A 29 -25.65 -14.11 -17.00
N ARG A 30 -26.29 -15.10 -17.61
CA ARG A 30 -26.12 -16.52 -17.24
C ARG A 30 -24.72 -17.04 -17.57
N GLU A 31 -24.16 -16.64 -18.70
CA GLU A 31 -22.79 -17.00 -19.07
C GLU A 31 -21.77 -16.35 -18.11
N LEU A 32 -21.97 -15.07 -17.79
CA LEU A 32 -21.15 -14.34 -16.83
C LEU A 32 -21.22 -14.97 -15.43
N LEU A 33 -22.43 -15.33 -14.99
CA LEU A 33 -22.68 -16.03 -13.73
C LEU A 33 -21.95 -17.37 -13.69
N THR A 34 -21.86 -18.09 -14.80
CA THR A 34 -21.14 -19.36 -14.87
C THR A 34 -19.63 -19.17 -14.72
N ARG A 35 -19.07 -18.11 -15.33
CA ARG A 35 -17.64 -17.76 -15.23
C ARG A 35 -17.26 -17.21 -13.85
N HIS A 36 -18.15 -16.49 -13.18
CA HIS A 36 -17.93 -15.88 -11.86
C HIS A 36 -18.71 -16.56 -10.73
N ARG A 37 -19.06 -17.83 -10.91
CA ARG A 37 -19.96 -18.56 -10.01
C ARG A 37 -19.43 -18.64 -8.58
N GLU A 38 -18.16 -19.00 -8.41
CA GLU A 38 -17.55 -19.12 -7.09
C GLU A 38 -17.59 -17.80 -6.32
N VAL A 39 -17.30 -16.69 -7.00
CA VAL A 39 -17.37 -15.35 -6.42
C VAL A 39 -18.80 -14.98 -6.03
N CYS A 40 -19.78 -15.26 -6.89
CA CYS A 40 -21.18 -14.95 -6.61
C CYS A 40 -21.78 -15.83 -5.49
N GLU A 41 -21.35 -17.08 -5.36
CA GLU A 41 -21.80 -18.00 -4.30
C GLU A 41 -21.20 -17.63 -2.93
N GLN A 42 -19.97 -17.10 -2.90
CA GLN A 42 -19.27 -16.70 -1.67
C GLN A 42 -19.56 -15.26 -1.22
N ALA A 43 -20.08 -14.43 -2.13
CA ALA A 43 -20.31 -13.01 -1.85
C ALA A 43 -21.35 -12.79 -0.74
N VAL A 44 -21.01 -11.92 0.21
CA VAL A 44 -21.89 -11.52 1.31
C VAL A 44 -22.92 -10.49 0.83
N ASP A 45 -22.54 -9.60 -0.08
CA ASP A 45 -23.38 -8.56 -0.67
C ASP A 45 -23.12 -8.35 -2.18
N ALA A 46 -24.00 -7.60 -2.85
CA ALA A 46 -23.88 -7.32 -4.28
C ALA A 46 -22.67 -6.44 -4.62
N LEU A 47 -22.16 -5.63 -3.67
CA LEU A 47 -20.98 -4.80 -3.87
C LEU A 47 -19.73 -5.67 -4.03
N GLU A 48 -19.69 -6.82 -3.38
CA GLU A 48 -18.62 -7.79 -3.57
C GLU A 48 -18.62 -8.36 -4.99
N ILE A 49 -19.78 -8.68 -5.54
CA ILE A 49 -19.87 -9.13 -6.94
C ILE A 49 -19.42 -8.00 -7.88
N ALA A 50 -19.88 -6.77 -7.65
CA ALA A 50 -19.50 -5.61 -8.48
C ALA A 50 -17.98 -5.38 -8.51
N ALA A 51 -17.32 -5.44 -7.35
CA ALA A 51 -15.87 -5.25 -7.28
C ALA A 51 -15.09 -6.39 -7.97
N ALA A 52 -15.57 -7.63 -7.90
CA ALA A 52 -14.93 -8.73 -8.61
C ALA A 52 -15.11 -8.64 -10.14
N LEU A 53 -16.25 -8.10 -10.59
CA LEU A 53 -16.47 -7.79 -12.00
C LEU A 53 -15.54 -6.65 -12.47
N GLU A 54 -15.37 -5.59 -11.68
CA GLU A 54 -14.42 -4.52 -11.99
C GLU A 54 -12.98 -5.02 -12.09
N ASP A 55 -12.55 -5.90 -11.18
CA ASP A 55 -11.22 -6.53 -11.22
C ASP A 55 -11.05 -7.45 -12.45
N ALA A 56 -12.15 -8.01 -12.95
CA ALA A 56 -12.21 -8.76 -14.21
C ALA A 56 -12.30 -7.85 -15.46
N GLY A 57 -12.25 -6.53 -15.29
CA GLY A 57 -12.30 -5.55 -16.38
C GLY A 57 -13.72 -5.20 -16.85
N ILE A 58 -14.76 -5.63 -16.12
CA ILE A 58 -16.16 -5.34 -16.43
C ILE A 58 -16.54 -4.05 -15.70
N GLY A 59 -16.50 -2.94 -16.44
CA GLY A 59 -16.85 -1.59 -15.99
C GLY A 59 -18.22 -1.13 -16.53
N ALA A 60 -18.58 0.14 -16.28
CA ALA A 60 -19.89 0.69 -16.69
C ALA A 60 -20.17 0.56 -18.20
N GLY A 61 -19.15 0.77 -19.06
CA GLY A 61 -19.30 0.57 -20.51
C GLY A 61 -19.46 -0.89 -20.92
N THR A 62 -18.90 -1.83 -20.15
CA THR A 62 -19.01 -3.26 -20.42
C THR A 62 -20.33 -3.84 -19.91
N ALA A 63 -20.89 -3.28 -18.85
CA ALA A 63 -22.18 -3.68 -18.26
C ALA A 63 -23.37 -3.57 -19.24
N GLY A 64 -23.29 -2.62 -20.19
CA GLY A 64 -24.29 -2.48 -21.25
C GLY A 64 -24.46 -3.73 -22.12
N HIS A 65 -23.41 -4.53 -22.33
CA HIS A 65 -23.49 -5.81 -23.05
C HIS A 65 -24.33 -6.85 -22.29
N TYR A 66 -24.46 -6.68 -20.98
CA TYR A 66 -25.28 -7.51 -20.11
C TYR A 66 -26.66 -6.89 -19.86
N ARG A 67 -27.06 -5.86 -20.61
CA ARG A 67 -28.35 -5.14 -20.49
C ARG A 67 -28.54 -4.41 -19.16
N HIS A 68 -27.45 -4.05 -18.49
CA HIS A 68 -27.48 -3.20 -17.30
C HIS A 68 -26.82 -1.85 -17.56
N ALA A 69 -27.35 -0.81 -16.92
CA ALA A 69 -26.83 0.55 -17.03
C ALA A 69 -25.44 0.69 -16.40
N ASP A 70 -25.13 -0.14 -15.40
CA ASP A 70 -23.85 -0.17 -14.71
C ASP A 70 -23.53 -1.56 -14.16
N VAL A 71 -22.29 -1.72 -13.67
CA VAL A 71 -21.78 -2.96 -13.06
C VAL A 71 -22.54 -3.32 -11.77
N PHE A 72 -23.19 -2.35 -11.14
CA PHE A 72 -23.90 -2.53 -9.88
C PHE A 72 -25.26 -3.18 -10.09
N GLY A 73 -26.05 -2.71 -11.05
CA GLY A 73 -27.28 -3.37 -11.45
C GLY A 73 -27.03 -4.79 -11.95
N LEU A 74 -25.92 -5.00 -12.67
CA LEU A 74 -25.47 -6.34 -13.06
C LEU A 74 -25.11 -7.19 -11.83
N ALA A 75 -24.40 -6.62 -10.87
CA ALA A 75 -24.01 -7.32 -9.65
C ALA A 75 -25.20 -7.62 -8.72
N GLU A 76 -26.19 -6.73 -8.63
CA GLU A 76 -27.44 -6.98 -7.90
C GLU A 76 -28.25 -8.10 -8.56
N GLU A 77 -28.33 -8.12 -9.89
CA GLU A 77 -29.00 -9.20 -10.62
C GLU A 77 -28.28 -10.54 -10.43
N LEU A 78 -26.95 -10.56 -10.50
CA LEU A 78 -26.15 -11.75 -10.18
C LEU A 78 -26.32 -12.16 -8.72
N TYR A 79 -26.32 -11.20 -7.79
CA TYR A 79 -26.55 -11.43 -6.38
C TYR A 79 -27.90 -12.08 -6.19
N ALA A 80 -28.97 -11.58 -6.82
CA ALA A 80 -30.34 -12.07 -6.72
C ALA A 80 -30.55 -13.48 -7.31
N ARG A 81 -29.79 -13.86 -8.35
CA ARG A 81 -29.93 -15.12 -9.09
C ARG A 81 -29.17 -16.31 -8.47
N VAL A 82 -28.14 -16.09 -7.65
CA VAL A 82 -27.28 -17.17 -7.12
C VAL A 82 -27.70 -17.58 -5.69
N PRO A 83 -27.92 -18.88 -5.41
CA PRO A 83 -28.08 -19.36 -4.04
C PRO A 83 -26.77 -19.17 -3.26
N ARG A 84 -26.78 -18.29 -2.25
CA ARG A 84 -25.56 -17.90 -1.54
C ARG A 84 -25.15 -18.95 -0.50
N ARG A 85 -23.84 -19.21 -0.45
CA ARG A 85 -23.17 -19.99 0.59
C ARG A 85 -21.98 -19.16 1.08
N PRO A 86 -22.23 -17.98 1.68
CA PRO A 86 -21.13 -17.18 2.20
C PRO A 86 -20.40 -18.03 3.25
N PRO A 87 -19.06 -17.96 3.30
CA PRO A 87 -18.33 -18.60 4.38
C PRO A 87 -18.91 -18.12 5.72
N PRO A 88 -19.01 -18.99 6.73
CA PRO A 88 -19.60 -18.63 8.01
C PRO A 88 -18.91 -17.35 8.52
N PRO A 89 -19.69 -16.35 8.99
CA PRO A 89 -19.12 -15.09 9.45
C PRO A 89 -18.05 -15.41 10.50
N GLY A 90 -16.83 -14.93 10.25
CA GLY A 90 -15.77 -15.01 11.24
C GLY A 90 -16.23 -14.37 12.55
N PRO A 91 -15.69 -14.81 13.70
CA PRO A 91 -16.06 -14.21 14.98
C PRO A 91 -15.88 -12.68 14.92
N PRO A 92 -16.83 -11.89 15.44
CA PRO A 92 -16.76 -10.44 15.36
C PRO A 92 -15.44 -9.97 15.97
N GLU A 93 -14.66 -9.21 15.20
CA GLU A 93 -13.43 -8.58 15.71
C GLU A 93 -13.83 -7.64 16.84
N ARG A 94 -13.61 -8.07 18.09
CA ARG A 94 -13.87 -7.22 19.24
C ARG A 94 -12.97 -5.99 19.14
N PRO A 95 -13.51 -4.77 19.38
CA PRO A 95 -12.71 -3.55 19.36
C PRO A 95 -11.55 -3.70 20.33
N GLU A 96 -10.33 -3.67 19.81
CA GLU A 96 -9.14 -3.76 20.64
C GLU A 96 -9.02 -2.47 21.47
N PRO A 97 -8.80 -2.56 22.80
CA PRO A 97 -8.51 -1.40 23.61
C PRO A 97 -7.33 -0.59 23.04
N TRP A 98 -7.50 0.73 22.93
CA TRP A 98 -6.53 1.65 22.33
C TRP A 98 -5.10 1.45 22.87
N ALA A 99 -4.98 1.30 24.20
CA ALA A 99 -3.71 1.10 24.89
C ALA A 99 -2.96 -0.18 24.47
N ARG A 100 -3.67 -1.28 24.19
CA ARG A 100 -3.04 -2.53 23.73
C ARG A 100 -2.47 -2.38 22.32
N GLY A 101 -3.18 -1.66 21.46
CA GLY A 101 -2.75 -1.36 20.11
C GLY A 101 -1.53 -0.41 20.07
N VAL A 102 -1.49 0.60 20.95
CA VAL A 102 -0.31 1.47 21.12
C VAL A 102 0.88 0.65 21.63
N GLY A 103 0.68 -0.19 22.65
CA GLY A 103 1.73 -1.06 23.18
C GLY A 103 2.33 -2.01 22.14
N ARG A 104 1.50 -2.56 21.24
CA ARG A 104 2.00 -3.39 20.12
C ARG A 104 2.82 -2.59 19.11
N ALA A 105 2.35 -1.41 18.73
CA ALA A 105 3.07 -0.54 17.79
C ALA A 105 4.42 -0.10 18.37
N VAL A 106 4.45 0.31 19.64
CA VAL A 106 5.69 0.66 20.35
C VAL A 106 6.63 -0.54 20.45
N ARG A 107 6.14 -1.73 20.83
CA ARG A 107 6.98 -2.94 20.90
C ARG A 107 7.57 -3.32 19.54
N GLY A 108 6.80 -3.22 18.47
CA GLY A 108 7.29 -3.48 17.11
C GLY A 108 8.36 -2.47 16.69
N ALA A 109 8.10 -1.18 16.91
CA ALA A 109 9.05 -0.11 16.66
C ALA A 109 10.33 -0.25 17.50
N VAL A 110 10.24 -0.67 18.76
CA VAL A 110 11.42 -0.91 19.60
C VAL A 110 12.18 -2.15 19.14
N ARG A 111 11.51 -3.28 18.93
CA ARG A 111 12.15 -4.55 18.57
C ARG A 111 12.93 -4.47 17.26
N HIS A 112 12.40 -3.76 16.28
CA HIS A 112 12.97 -3.71 14.94
C HIS A 112 13.63 -2.37 14.61
N GLY A 113 13.13 -1.27 15.20
CA GLY A 113 13.69 0.05 15.00
C GLY A 113 14.92 0.34 15.86
N LEU A 114 14.97 -0.14 17.10
CA LEU A 114 16.16 0.06 17.96
C LEU A 114 17.46 -0.52 17.36
N PRO A 115 17.51 -1.78 16.89
CA PRO A 115 18.73 -2.30 16.27
C PRO A 115 19.09 -1.57 14.97
N ALA A 116 18.10 -1.13 14.18
CA ALA A 116 18.37 -0.31 12.99
C ALA A 116 18.95 1.05 13.39
N ALA A 117 18.34 1.75 14.34
CA ALA A 117 18.81 3.03 14.84
C ALA A 117 20.21 2.94 15.47
N LEU A 118 20.53 1.84 16.16
CA LEU A 118 21.86 1.60 16.72
C LEU A 118 22.92 1.43 15.61
N LEU A 119 22.63 0.62 14.59
CA LEU A 119 23.55 0.40 13.47
C LEU A 119 23.80 1.69 12.68
N LEU A 120 22.73 2.48 12.47
CA LEU A 120 22.82 3.78 11.83
C LEU A 120 23.57 4.80 12.68
N GLY A 121 23.31 4.84 13.99
CA GLY A 121 24.01 5.70 14.94
C GLY A 121 25.50 5.37 15.05
N LEU A 122 25.88 4.10 14.92
CA LEU A 122 27.27 3.67 14.90
C LEU A 122 28.02 4.21 13.67
N GLY A 123 27.35 4.27 12.52
CA GLY A 123 27.92 4.84 11.29
C GLY A 123 28.22 6.34 11.41
N LEU A 124 27.36 7.06 12.15
CA LEU A 124 27.56 8.48 12.47
C LEU A 124 28.65 8.70 13.52
N ALA A 125 28.73 7.84 14.53
CA ALA A 125 29.67 7.98 15.65
C ALA A 125 31.12 7.62 15.28
N LEU A 126 31.33 6.86 14.21
CA LEU A 126 32.67 6.45 13.76
C LEU A 126 32.97 6.94 12.33
N PRO A 127 33.23 8.26 12.16
CA PRO A 127 33.59 8.83 10.85
C PRO A 127 34.89 8.25 10.27
N ARG A 128 35.72 7.64 11.12
CA ARG A 128 36.98 6.98 10.73
C ARG A 128 36.78 5.69 9.92
N LEU A 129 35.59 5.09 9.96
CA LEU A 129 35.33 3.82 9.28
C LEU A 129 35.16 3.97 7.76
N GLY A 130 35.07 5.21 7.24
CA GLY A 130 34.94 5.49 5.82
C GLY A 130 33.59 5.07 5.22
N GLY A 131 33.40 5.37 3.93
CA GLY A 131 32.11 5.12 3.23
C GLY A 131 31.72 3.64 3.14
N ALA A 132 32.69 2.73 3.03
CA ALA A 132 32.43 1.30 2.92
C ALA A 132 31.78 0.72 4.20
N ALA A 133 32.25 1.12 5.37
CA ALA A 133 31.66 0.66 6.62
C ALA A 133 30.27 1.24 6.87
N ALA A 134 30.05 2.51 6.51
CA ALA A 134 28.72 3.12 6.58
C ALA A 134 27.72 2.37 5.68
N LEU A 135 28.16 1.94 4.48
CA LEU A 135 27.36 1.09 3.60
C LEU A 135 27.08 -0.28 4.22
N VAL A 136 28.06 -0.92 4.85
CA VAL A 136 27.85 -2.20 5.57
C VAL A 136 26.83 -2.03 6.70
N LEU A 137 26.95 -0.98 7.52
CA LEU A 137 26.01 -0.71 8.60
C LEU A 137 24.59 -0.42 8.08
N LEU A 138 24.48 0.26 6.94
CA LEU A 138 23.21 0.48 6.25
C LEU A 138 22.57 -0.83 5.81
N LEU A 139 23.35 -1.72 5.18
CA LEU A 139 22.88 -3.05 4.75
C LEU A 139 22.50 -3.92 5.95
N LEU A 140 23.24 -3.83 7.05
CA LEU A 140 22.89 -4.51 8.29
C LEU A 140 21.60 -3.96 8.90
N ALA A 141 21.36 -2.64 8.82
CA ALA A 141 20.13 -2.01 9.28
C ALA A 141 18.90 -2.43 8.45
N ALA A 142 19.08 -2.80 7.18
CA ALA A 142 18.01 -3.34 6.34
C ALA A 142 17.42 -4.65 6.89
N VAL A 143 18.22 -5.46 7.61
CA VAL A 143 17.78 -6.75 8.16
C VAL A 143 16.69 -6.61 9.24
N PRO A 144 16.87 -5.84 10.33
CA PRO A 144 15.80 -5.63 11.29
C PRO A 144 14.62 -4.86 10.69
N LEU A 145 14.85 -3.95 9.73
CA LEU A 145 13.78 -3.24 9.01
C LEU A 145 12.95 -4.19 8.13
N ALA A 146 13.57 -5.17 7.48
CA ALA A 146 12.88 -6.24 6.76
C ALA A 146 12.03 -7.11 7.71
N ARG A 147 12.46 -7.28 8.96
CA ARG A 147 11.65 -7.97 9.98
C ARG A 147 10.51 -7.13 10.55
N ALA A 148 10.57 -5.81 10.40
CA ALA A 148 9.46 -4.91 10.69
C ALA A 148 8.38 -4.93 9.57
N ALA A 149 8.72 -5.45 8.39
CA ALA A 149 7.79 -5.54 7.28
C ALA A 149 6.58 -6.41 7.68
N PRO A 150 5.36 -6.08 7.22
CA PRO A 150 4.19 -6.92 7.45
C PRO A 150 4.36 -8.29 6.76
N VAL A 151 3.47 -9.23 7.06
CA VAL A 151 3.53 -10.60 6.51
C VAL A 151 3.63 -10.58 4.97
N GLY A 152 4.48 -11.45 4.42
CA GLY A 152 4.79 -11.54 2.98
C GLY A 152 6.01 -12.42 2.71
N GLY A 153 6.32 -12.71 1.44
CA GLY A 153 7.48 -13.50 1.03
C GLY A 153 8.82 -12.84 1.39
N ALA A 154 9.86 -13.65 1.60
CA ALA A 154 11.17 -13.16 2.05
C ALA A 154 11.75 -12.06 1.14
N ALA A 155 11.67 -12.24 -0.18
CA ALA A 155 12.15 -11.25 -1.15
C ALA A 155 11.49 -9.88 -1.01
N LEU A 156 10.17 -9.84 -0.78
CA LEU A 156 9.42 -8.59 -0.59
C LEU A 156 9.81 -7.89 0.71
N ARG A 157 10.01 -8.66 1.79
CA ARG A 157 10.49 -8.10 3.07
C ARG A 157 11.90 -7.54 2.94
N CYS A 158 12.78 -8.24 2.23
CA CYS A 158 14.12 -7.74 1.93
C CYS A 158 14.07 -6.44 1.12
N GLY A 159 13.23 -6.38 0.08
CA GLY A 159 13.05 -5.15 -0.70
C GLY A 159 12.52 -3.98 0.15
N TYR A 160 11.52 -4.24 1.00
CA TYR A 160 11.01 -3.24 1.94
C TYR A 160 12.09 -2.74 2.92
N GLY A 161 12.81 -3.66 3.57
CA GLY A 161 13.88 -3.32 4.51
C GLY A 161 15.04 -2.56 3.85
N LEU A 162 15.43 -2.98 2.64
CA LEU A 162 16.46 -2.31 1.84
C LEU A 162 16.00 -0.92 1.43
N GLY A 163 14.76 -0.77 0.99
CA GLY A 163 14.22 0.53 0.60
C GLY A 163 14.15 1.50 1.78
N LEU A 164 13.73 1.03 2.97
CA LEU A 164 13.79 1.84 4.19
C LEU A 164 15.22 2.24 4.55
N ALA A 165 16.18 1.32 4.45
CA ALA A 165 17.59 1.63 4.70
C ALA A 165 18.09 2.70 3.70
N LEU A 166 17.80 2.55 2.40
CA LEU A 166 18.18 3.52 1.37
C LEU A 166 17.57 4.91 1.59
N LEU A 167 16.32 5.00 2.07
CA LEU A 167 15.70 6.28 2.44
C LEU A 167 16.43 6.98 3.59
N LEU A 168 17.00 6.21 4.53
CA LEU A 168 17.76 6.70 5.68
C LEU A 168 19.24 6.97 5.36
N ALA A 169 19.75 6.44 4.25
CA ALA A 169 21.16 6.54 3.87
C ALA A 169 21.71 7.98 3.84
N PRO A 170 21.02 8.98 3.24
CA PRO A 170 21.60 10.32 3.13
C PRO A 170 21.70 11.05 4.49
N THR A 171 21.02 10.55 5.53
CA THR A 171 21.08 11.11 6.90
C THR A 171 22.10 10.44 7.81
N VAL A 172 22.76 9.39 7.35
CA VAL A 172 23.63 8.52 8.18
C VAL A 172 24.99 8.23 7.53
N LEU A 173 25.15 8.56 6.25
CA LEU A 173 26.41 8.45 5.51
C LEU A 173 27.41 9.55 5.91
N PRO A 174 28.72 9.37 5.63
CA PRO A 174 29.74 10.35 5.96
C PRO A 174 29.41 11.73 5.38
N GLY A 175 29.48 12.76 6.23
CA GLY A 175 29.06 14.14 5.90
C GLY A 175 27.70 14.54 6.47
N ALA A 176 26.91 13.59 6.97
CA ALA A 176 25.68 13.88 7.70
C ALA A 176 25.99 14.47 9.10
N GLY A 177 25.22 15.48 9.49
CA GLY A 177 25.35 16.13 10.80
C GLY A 177 24.62 15.39 11.92
N ALA A 178 24.86 15.79 13.16
CA ALA A 178 24.16 15.23 14.33
C ALA A 178 22.62 15.41 14.26
N VAL A 179 22.16 16.50 13.64
CA VAL A 179 20.73 16.75 13.39
C VAL A 179 20.16 15.71 12.42
N ASP A 180 20.88 15.39 11.34
CA ASP A 180 20.44 14.40 10.35
C ASP A 180 20.29 13.01 10.97
N GLY A 181 21.23 12.61 11.83
CA GLY A 181 21.13 11.37 12.59
C GLY A 181 19.95 11.31 13.55
N LEU A 182 19.63 12.43 14.21
CA LEU A 182 18.45 12.54 15.05
C LEU A 182 17.16 12.38 14.24
N LEU A 183 17.09 13.03 13.07
CA LEU A 183 15.95 12.91 12.15
C LEU A 183 15.77 11.46 11.67
N ALA A 184 16.85 10.77 11.32
CA ALA A 184 16.82 9.36 10.96
C ALA A 184 16.29 8.46 12.10
N ALA A 185 16.71 8.71 13.34
CA ALA A 185 16.22 7.97 14.50
C ALA A 185 14.70 8.18 14.72
N VAL A 186 14.23 9.41 14.53
CA VAL A 186 12.79 9.74 14.59
C VAL A 186 12.02 9.00 13.48
N GLU A 187 12.52 8.97 12.25
CA GLU A 187 11.90 8.24 11.12
C GLU A 187 11.71 6.75 11.44
N VAL A 188 12.74 6.12 12.00
CA VAL A 188 12.70 4.70 12.40
C VAL A 188 11.65 4.45 13.49
N LEU A 189 11.54 5.35 14.48
CA LEU A 189 10.51 5.28 15.51
C LEU A 189 9.09 5.47 14.93
N CYS A 190 8.96 6.25 13.86
CA CYS A 190 7.69 6.57 13.21
C CYS A 190 7.12 5.44 12.33
N LEU A 191 7.86 4.35 12.10
CA LEU A 191 7.37 3.15 11.41
C LEU A 191 6.16 2.52 12.12
N GLY A 192 6.14 2.54 13.46
CA GLY A 192 5.00 2.06 14.25
C GLY A 192 3.72 2.89 14.02
N PRO A 193 3.76 4.22 14.21
CA PRO A 193 2.66 5.12 13.85
C PRO A 193 2.17 4.99 12.40
N ALA A 194 3.07 4.82 11.43
CA ALA A 194 2.70 4.59 10.03
C ALA A 194 1.86 3.30 9.88
N GLY A 195 2.36 2.19 10.41
CA GLY A 195 1.63 0.91 10.39
C GLY A 195 0.29 0.96 11.13
N ARG A 196 0.20 1.71 12.23
CA ARG A 196 -1.06 1.94 12.95
C ARG A 196 -2.07 2.73 12.13
N SER A 197 -1.62 3.79 11.45
CA SER A 197 -2.46 4.65 10.61
C SER A 197 -2.98 3.88 9.40
N ALA A 198 -2.11 3.12 8.72
CA ALA A 198 -2.47 2.21 7.65
C ALA A 198 -3.45 1.12 8.11
N GLY A 199 -3.19 0.50 9.27
CA GLY A 199 -4.09 -0.51 9.84
C GLY A 199 -5.46 0.07 10.23
N TRP A 200 -5.50 1.31 10.73
CA TRP A 200 -6.77 2.00 11.00
C TRP A 200 -7.55 2.26 9.72
N LEU A 201 -6.90 2.78 8.67
CA LEU A 201 -7.51 2.95 7.35
C LEU A 201 -8.13 1.65 6.83
N LEU A 202 -7.40 0.54 6.90
CA LEU A 202 -7.87 -0.76 6.42
C LEU A 202 -9.02 -1.33 7.26
N ARG A 203 -8.97 -1.20 8.59
CA ARG A 203 -10.06 -1.62 9.48
C ARG A 203 -11.32 -0.80 9.26
N THR A 204 -11.19 0.53 9.14
CA THR A 204 -12.30 1.44 8.86
C THR A 204 -12.94 1.11 7.50
N GLY A 205 -12.13 0.86 6.47
CA GLY A 205 -12.63 0.45 5.16
C GLY A 205 -13.42 -0.86 5.23
N ARG A 206 -12.90 -1.89 5.92
CA ARG A 206 -13.62 -3.16 6.13
C ARG A 206 -14.93 -2.98 6.90
N GLY A 207 -14.93 -2.13 7.93
CA GLY A 207 -16.14 -1.80 8.69
C GLY A 207 -17.19 -1.11 7.82
N HIS A 208 -16.78 -0.21 6.93
CA HIS A 208 -17.71 0.45 6.01
C HIS A 208 -18.22 -0.45 4.89
N LEU A 209 -17.41 -1.39 4.40
CA LEU A 209 -17.86 -2.37 3.40
C LEU A 209 -19.12 -3.11 3.83
N GLY A 210 -19.16 -3.63 5.07
CA GLY A 210 -20.33 -4.35 5.58
C GLY A 210 -21.55 -3.49 5.94
N SER A 211 -21.48 -2.15 5.77
CA SER A 211 -22.53 -1.22 6.19
C SER A 211 -23.07 -0.31 5.09
N ALA A 212 -22.31 -0.14 4.00
CA ALA A 212 -22.68 0.77 2.92
C ALA A 212 -23.56 0.04 1.90
N ALA A 213 -24.69 0.65 1.52
CA ALA A 213 -25.60 0.05 0.54
C ALA A 213 -25.11 0.28 -0.90
N THR A 214 -24.32 1.33 -1.14
CA THR A 214 -23.83 1.70 -2.48
C THR A 214 -22.35 2.09 -2.48
N LEU A 215 -21.71 2.00 -3.66
CA LEU A 215 -20.33 2.44 -3.85
C LEU A 215 -20.15 3.95 -3.66
N ALA A 216 -21.15 4.75 -4.07
CA ALA A 216 -21.13 6.19 -3.89
C ALA A 216 -21.12 6.55 -2.41
N GLU A 217 -21.95 5.87 -1.61
CA GLU A 217 -21.97 6.00 -0.16
C GLU A 217 -20.65 5.53 0.47
N PHE A 218 -20.12 4.37 0.06
CA PHE A 218 -18.82 3.88 0.50
C PHE A 218 -17.70 4.90 0.22
N ARG A 219 -17.62 5.40 -1.01
CA ARG A 219 -16.63 6.42 -1.41
C ARG A 219 -16.80 7.71 -0.62
N ALA A 220 -18.04 8.17 -0.42
CA ALA A 220 -18.31 9.37 0.37
C ALA A 220 -17.80 9.22 1.82
N ARG A 221 -18.03 8.05 2.44
CA ARG A 221 -17.55 7.72 3.78
C ARG A 221 -16.02 7.57 3.84
N MET A 222 -15.41 7.03 2.79
CA MET A 222 -13.95 6.80 2.73
C MET A 222 -13.14 8.03 2.32
N ARG A 223 -13.74 9.01 1.65
CA ARG A 223 -13.10 10.25 1.19
C ARG A 223 -12.29 10.98 2.28
N PRO A 224 -12.79 11.18 3.52
CA PRO A 224 -12.00 11.82 4.58
C PRO A 224 -10.98 10.88 5.24
N VAL A 225 -11.09 9.55 5.11
CA VAL A 225 -10.33 8.61 5.94
C VAL A 225 -8.85 8.61 5.60
N LEU A 226 -8.48 8.60 4.31
CA LEU A 226 -7.07 8.64 3.89
C LEU A 226 -6.37 9.95 4.33
N PRO A 227 -6.94 11.15 4.09
CA PRO A 227 -6.39 12.41 4.60
C PRO A 227 -6.23 12.41 6.11
N VAL A 228 -7.23 11.92 6.85
CA VAL A 228 -7.16 11.86 8.32
C VAL A 228 -6.02 10.95 8.77
N ALA A 229 -5.85 9.78 8.15
CA ALA A 229 -4.74 8.87 8.47
C ALA A 229 -3.37 9.50 8.18
N VAL A 230 -3.24 10.17 7.04
CA VAL A 230 -2.01 10.88 6.64
C VAL A 230 -1.71 12.04 7.58
N LEU A 231 -2.70 12.89 7.87
CA LEU A 231 -2.55 14.03 8.78
C LEU A 231 -2.20 13.58 10.19
N LEU A 232 -2.82 12.52 10.69
CA LEU A 232 -2.49 11.97 12.00
C LEU A 232 -1.03 11.48 12.04
N HIS A 233 -0.58 10.78 10.99
CA HIS A 233 0.80 10.34 10.90
C HIS A 233 1.78 11.51 10.84
N LEU A 234 1.54 12.49 9.97
CA LEU A 234 2.37 13.69 9.84
C LEU A 234 2.41 14.51 11.14
N ALA A 235 1.29 14.62 11.87
CA ALA A 235 1.23 15.29 13.16
C ALA A 235 2.11 14.58 14.22
N VAL A 236 2.06 13.24 14.26
CA VAL A 236 2.90 12.44 15.18
C VAL A 236 4.39 12.61 14.82
N VAL A 237 4.74 12.53 13.54
CA VAL A 237 6.14 12.73 13.10
C VAL A 237 6.60 14.13 13.43
N GLY A 238 5.83 15.16 13.07
CA GLY A 238 6.17 16.55 13.36
C GLY A 238 6.36 16.81 14.85
N MET A 239 5.47 16.26 15.69
CA MET A 239 5.57 16.37 17.15
C MET A 239 6.82 15.67 17.69
N LEU A 240 7.13 14.46 17.23
CA LEU A 240 8.32 13.70 17.67
C LEU A 240 9.62 14.36 17.20
N THR A 241 9.67 14.82 15.95
CA THR A 241 10.80 15.57 15.40
C THR A 241 11.02 16.86 16.20
N PHE A 242 9.96 17.61 16.44
CA PHE A 242 10.03 18.84 17.21
C PHE A 242 10.49 18.59 18.66
N ALA A 243 9.92 17.59 19.33
CA ALA A 243 10.30 17.22 20.69
C ALA A 243 11.78 16.79 20.76
N ALA A 244 12.26 16.00 19.78
CA ALA A 244 13.65 15.59 19.70
C ALA A 244 14.60 16.79 19.55
N LEU A 245 14.27 17.73 18.66
CA LEU A 245 15.05 18.97 18.47
C LEU A 245 15.02 19.87 19.72
N ALA A 246 13.88 19.95 20.42
CA ALA A 246 13.74 20.71 21.66
C ALA A 246 14.56 20.12 22.80
N VAL A 247 14.60 18.79 22.94
CA VAL A 247 15.43 18.10 23.96
C VAL A 247 16.91 18.33 23.71
N VAL A 248 17.37 18.20 22.45
CA VAL A 248 18.74 18.57 22.08
C VAL A 248 18.98 20.05 22.37
N GLY A 249 17.98 20.89 22.15
CA GLY A 249 18.11 22.30 22.38
C GLY A 249 18.24 22.74 23.83
N ALA A 250 17.53 22.07 24.73
CA ALA A 250 17.68 22.26 26.16
C ALA A 250 19.03 21.75 26.69
N ARG A 251 19.59 20.68 26.09
CA ARG A 251 20.87 20.10 26.52
C ARG A 251 22.11 20.80 25.97
N ALA A 252 22.00 21.41 24.80
CA ALA A 252 23.07 22.16 24.16
C ALA A 252 22.53 23.51 23.64
N PRO A 253 22.35 24.50 24.53
CA PRO A 253 21.94 25.85 24.15
C PRO A 253 22.96 26.46 23.19
N ARG A 254 22.49 27.12 22.12
CA ARG A 254 23.38 27.89 21.25
C ARG A 254 23.59 29.28 21.84
N PRO A 255 24.82 29.84 21.80
CA PRO A 255 25.03 31.23 22.14
C PRO A 255 24.32 32.14 21.12
N GLY A 256 23.45 33.04 21.58
CA GLY A 256 22.66 33.93 20.73
C GLY A 256 21.56 34.65 21.53
N PRO A 257 20.86 35.64 20.93
CA PRO A 257 19.71 36.28 21.57
C PRO A 257 18.67 35.21 21.92
N ALA A 258 18.18 35.24 23.17
CA ALA A 258 17.27 34.22 23.68
C ALA A 258 15.92 34.27 22.95
N GLY A 259 15.78 33.45 21.90
CA GLY A 259 14.48 32.98 21.45
C GLY A 259 13.91 32.02 22.50
N GLY A 260 12.57 31.91 22.58
CA GLY A 260 11.98 30.85 23.40
C GLY A 260 12.46 29.47 22.94
N LEU A 261 12.55 28.49 23.85
CA LEU A 261 13.04 27.11 23.57
C LEU A 261 12.43 26.49 22.30
N LEU A 262 11.16 26.79 22.03
CA LEU A 262 10.42 26.29 20.87
C LEU A 262 10.93 26.89 19.54
N HIS A 263 11.27 28.18 19.54
CA HIS A 263 11.83 28.89 18.39
C HIS A 263 13.22 28.35 18.05
N ASP A 264 14.05 28.16 19.07
CA ASP A 264 15.40 27.61 18.91
C ASP A 264 15.39 26.13 18.47
N ALA A 265 14.36 25.36 18.86
CA ALA A 265 14.16 24.00 18.39
C ALA A 265 13.80 23.98 16.89
N ALA A 266 12.90 24.87 16.45
CA ALA A 266 12.51 24.96 15.06
C ALA A 266 13.68 25.36 14.14
N LEU A 267 14.51 26.32 14.57
CA LEU A 267 15.69 26.79 13.84
C LEU A 267 16.87 25.80 13.83
N ARG A 268 16.79 24.68 14.56
CA ARG A 268 17.84 23.64 14.53
C ARG A 268 17.83 22.80 13.26
N ALA A 269 16.70 22.72 12.57
CA ALA A 269 16.58 22.03 11.30
C ALA A 269 16.27 23.05 10.19
N SER A 270 16.92 22.89 9.04
CA SER A 270 16.66 23.71 7.87
C SER A 270 15.26 23.43 7.29
N THR A 271 14.74 24.35 6.48
CA THR A 271 13.49 24.16 5.74
C THR A 271 13.53 22.91 4.87
N ALA A 272 14.67 22.62 4.24
CA ALA A 272 14.90 21.40 3.47
C ALA A 272 14.83 20.13 4.34
N GLN A 273 15.36 20.16 5.57
CA GLN A 273 15.29 19.03 6.51
C GLN A 273 13.85 18.77 6.98
N TRP A 274 13.09 19.82 7.31
CA TRP A 274 11.67 19.70 7.64
C TRP A 274 10.85 19.16 6.45
N GLY A 275 11.12 19.68 5.25
CA GLY A 275 10.48 19.20 4.02
C GLY A 275 10.78 17.73 3.76
N ALA A 276 12.06 17.34 3.80
CA ALA A 276 12.48 15.96 3.60
C ALA A 276 11.83 15.01 4.61
N GLN A 277 11.75 15.42 5.88
CA GLN A 277 11.11 14.65 6.93
C GLN A 277 9.61 14.44 6.66
N ALA A 278 8.90 15.49 6.27
CA ALA A 278 7.48 15.40 5.89
C ALA A 278 7.28 14.51 4.64
N ALA A 279 8.16 14.61 3.65
CA ALA A 279 8.10 13.82 2.43
C ALA A 279 8.33 12.31 2.70
N VAL A 280 9.31 11.97 3.52
CA VAL A 280 9.56 10.59 3.95
C VAL A 280 8.38 10.04 4.75
N ALA A 281 7.87 10.81 5.72
CA ALA A 281 6.70 10.40 6.51
C ALA A 281 5.47 10.14 5.64
N LEU A 282 5.19 11.03 4.68
CA LEU A 282 4.11 10.83 3.72
C LEU A 282 4.32 9.56 2.90
N LEU A 283 5.54 9.33 2.39
CA LEU A 283 5.87 8.13 1.63
C LEU A 283 5.67 6.85 2.47
N LEU A 284 6.11 6.85 3.74
CA LEU A 284 6.01 5.70 4.64
C LEU A 284 4.55 5.29 4.92
N VAL A 285 3.66 6.25 5.21
CA VAL A 285 2.24 5.92 5.45
C VAL A 285 1.55 5.39 4.19
N LEU A 286 1.88 5.92 3.01
CA LEU A 286 1.34 5.44 1.74
C LEU A 286 1.84 4.03 1.41
N VAL A 287 3.13 3.77 1.57
CA VAL A 287 3.76 2.48 1.33
C VAL A 287 3.24 1.40 2.28
N THR A 288 3.09 1.71 3.56
CA THR A 288 2.54 0.77 4.55
C THR A 288 1.06 0.47 4.29
N ALA A 289 0.28 1.46 3.83
CA ALA A 289 -1.10 1.26 3.40
C ALA A 289 -1.18 0.38 2.14
N LEU A 290 -0.31 0.60 1.15
CA LEU A 290 -0.22 -0.23 -0.06
C LEU A 290 0.09 -1.69 0.28
N TRP A 291 1.05 -1.93 1.19
CA TRP A 291 1.37 -3.28 1.63
C TRP A 291 0.13 -3.99 2.20
N GLY A 292 -0.59 -3.33 3.12
CA GLY A 292 -1.77 -3.91 3.74
C GLY A 292 -2.97 -4.09 2.80
N SER A 293 -2.98 -3.41 1.64
CA SER A 293 -3.97 -3.59 0.56
C SER A 293 -3.61 -4.71 -0.44
N GLY A 294 -2.53 -5.47 -0.20
CA GLY A 294 -2.07 -6.54 -1.09
C GLY A 294 -1.10 -6.10 -2.21
N ARG A 295 -0.70 -4.83 -2.26
CA ARG A 295 0.25 -4.29 -3.26
C ARG A 295 1.70 -4.32 -2.77
N ALA A 296 2.11 -5.48 -2.25
CA ALA A 296 3.41 -5.63 -1.58
C ALA A 296 4.61 -5.37 -2.52
N VAL A 297 4.49 -5.63 -3.82
CA VAL A 297 5.55 -5.32 -4.82
C VAL A 297 5.79 -3.82 -4.90
N LEU A 298 4.74 -3.01 -5.07
CA LEU A 298 4.87 -1.55 -5.12
C LEU A 298 5.39 -1.00 -3.78
N ALA A 299 4.89 -1.54 -2.67
CA ALA A 299 5.34 -1.16 -1.35
C ALA A 299 6.82 -1.52 -1.07
N ALA A 300 7.38 -2.55 -1.73
CA ALA A 300 8.80 -2.88 -1.65
C ALA A 300 9.65 -2.04 -2.62
N CYS A 301 9.19 -1.83 -3.86
CA CYS A 301 9.98 -1.18 -4.91
C CYS A 301 10.04 0.34 -4.78
N VAL A 302 8.96 1.00 -4.36
CA VAL A 302 8.91 2.48 -4.30
C VAL A 302 9.94 3.03 -3.31
N PRO A 303 10.08 2.53 -2.06
CA PRO A 303 11.10 3.02 -1.14
C PRO A 303 12.52 2.84 -1.68
N VAL A 304 12.79 1.73 -2.37
CA VAL A 304 14.08 1.48 -3.04
C VAL A 304 14.33 2.54 -4.12
N ALA A 305 13.38 2.74 -5.03
CA ALA A 305 13.52 3.72 -6.11
C ALA A 305 13.70 5.15 -5.57
N ALA A 306 12.92 5.54 -4.56
CA ALA A 306 13.04 6.85 -3.94
C ALA A 306 14.38 7.03 -3.19
N GLY A 307 14.84 6.00 -2.47
CA GLY A 307 16.13 6.04 -1.79
C GLY A 307 17.33 6.12 -2.75
N VAL A 308 17.30 5.34 -3.84
CA VAL A 308 18.32 5.45 -4.91
C VAL A 308 18.27 6.83 -5.57
N ALA A 309 17.08 7.34 -5.90
CA ALA A 309 16.94 8.67 -6.49
C ALA A 309 17.47 9.76 -5.55
N ALA A 310 17.25 9.66 -4.24
CA ALA A 310 17.79 10.61 -3.27
C ALA A 310 19.33 10.60 -3.23
N LEU A 311 19.95 9.41 -3.30
CA LEU A 311 21.41 9.28 -3.35
C LEU A 311 21.97 9.85 -4.66
N VAL A 312 21.36 9.52 -5.80
CA VAL A 312 21.77 10.03 -7.12
C VAL A 312 21.63 11.54 -7.19
N LEU A 313 20.49 12.10 -6.77
CA LEU A 313 20.29 13.56 -6.73
C LEU A 313 21.26 14.24 -5.77
N GLY A 314 21.62 13.62 -4.65
CA GLY A 314 22.63 14.16 -3.73
C GLY A 314 24.02 14.29 -4.36
N VAL A 315 24.36 13.40 -5.30
CA VAL A 315 25.60 13.47 -6.08
C VAL A 315 25.49 14.47 -7.23
N LEU A 316 24.36 14.49 -7.94
CA LEU A 316 24.16 15.35 -9.11
C LEU A 316 23.90 16.82 -8.76
N LEU A 317 23.28 17.09 -7.61
CA LEU A 317 22.88 18.41 -7.15
C LEU A 317 23.51 18.73 -5.78
N PRO A 318 24.85 18.83 -5.69
CA PRO A 318 25.53 19.05 -4.40
C PRO A 318 25.12 20.36 -3.73
N GLN A 319 24.67 21.35 -4.51
CA GLN A 319 24.21 22.66 -4.03
C GLN A 319 22.93 22.59 -3.20
N GLU A 320 22.05 21.61 -3.48
CA GLU A 320 20.79 21.38 -2.77
C GLU A 320 21.00 20.67 -1.41
N GLY A 321 22.18 20.05 -1.24
CA GLY A 321 22.51 19.22 -0.09
C GLY A 321 21.67 17.93 -0.01
N ALA A 322 22.00 17.07 0.96
CA ALA A 322 21.34 15.79 1.16
C ALA A 322 19.83 15.94 1.47
N ALA A 323 19.46 16.97 2.22
CA ALA A 323 18.07 17.24 2.57
C ALA A 323 17.22 17.66 1.36
N GLY A 324 17.75 18.52 0.48
CA GLY A 324 17.07 18.91 -0.75
C GLY A 324 16.87 17.73 -1.70
N ALA A 325 17.90 16.92 -1.90
CA ALA A 325 17.83 15.70 -2.70
C ALA A 325 16.79 14.69 -2.17
N ARG A 326 16.76 14.47 -0.84
CA ARG A 326 15.74 13.62 -0.18
C ARG A 326 14.33 14.17 -0.38
N LEU A 327 14.13 15.48 -0.21
CA LEU A 327 12.85 16.15 -0.41
C LEU A 327 12.34 15.96 -1.84
N LEU A 328 13.19 16.18 -2.85
CA LEU A 328 12.81 16.01 -4.25
C LEU A 328 12.45 14.55 -4.58
N ALA A 329 13.29 13.60 -4.17
CA ALA A 329 13.06 12.18 -4.44
C ALA A 329 11.83 11.62 -3.72
N CYS A 330 11.75 11.82 -2.41
CA CYS A 330 10.66 11.29 -1.60
C CYS A 330 9.36 12.05 -1.84
N GLY A 331 9.45 13.37 -2.02
CA GLY A 331 8.32 14.24 -2.32
C GLY A 331 7.74 13.93 -3.70
N GLY A 332 8.58 13.71 -4.71
CA GLY A 332 8.15 13.25 -6.03
C GLY A 332 7.46 11.89 -5.99
N ALA A 333 8.08 10.90 -5.31
CA ALA A 333 7.47 9.58 -5.15
C ALA A 333 6.12 9.65 -4.40
N ALA A 334 6.04 10.44 -3.34
CA ALA A 334 4.81 10.65 -2.58
C ALA A 334 3.73 11.39 -3.39
N ALA A 335 4.11 12.39 -4.18
CA ALA A 335 3.21 13.14 -5.05
C ALA A 335 2.59 12.25 -6.15
N LEU A 336 3.34 11.26 -6.65
CA LEU A 336 2.83 10.26 -7.59
C LEU A 336 1.94 9.22 -6.89
N LEU A 337 2.32 8.79 -5.69
CA LEU A 337 1.56 7.78 -4.94
C LEU A 337 0.28 8.32 -4.30
N ALA A 338 0.21 9.60 -3.93
CA ALA A 338 -0.98 10.18 -3.30
C ALA A 338 -2.25 10.06 -4.16
N PRO A 339 -2.29 10.47 -5.45
CA PRO A 339 -3.47 10.29 -6.28
C PRO A 339 -3.76 8.81 -6.57
N TYR A 340 -2.72 7.99 -6.72
CA TYR A 340 -2.86 6.54 -6.89
C TYR A 340 -3.55 5.89 -5.68
N THR A 341 -3.04 6.15 -4.48
CA THR A 341 -3.61 5.61 -3.23
C THR A 341 -5.01 6.17 -2.95
N TRP A 342 -5.25 7.45 -3.25
CA TRP A 342 -6.58 8.05 -3.18
C TRP A 342 -7.61 7.31 -4.04
N SER A 343 -7.29 7.11 -5.32
CA SER A 343 -8.17 6.39 -6.24
C SER A 343 -8.34 4.92 -5.84
N LEU A 344 -7.27 4.30 -5.35
CA LEU A 344 -7.27 2.91 -4.90
C LEU A 344 -8.20 2.70 -3.70
N PHE A 345 -8.06 3.52 -2.66
CA PHE A 345 -8.84 3.37 -1.42
C PHE A 345 -10.30 3.81 -1.57
N GLY A 346 -10.66 4.42 -2.70
CA GLY A 346 -12.05 4.57 -3.12
C GLY A 346 -12.69 3.29 -3.69
N ARG A 347 -11.92 2.20 -3.86
CA ARG A 347 -12.39 0.92 -4.40
C ARG A 347 -12.57 -0.12 -3.28
N PRO A 348 -13.71 -0.80 -3.20
CA PRO A 348 -13.95 -1.89 -2.25
C PRO A 348 -12.89 -2.99 -2.26
N GLY A 349 -12.38 -3.33 -3.45
CA GLY A 349 -11.37 -4.37 -3.65
C GLY A 349 -10.07 -4.14 -2.87
N ALA A 350 -9.74 -2.89 -2.49
CA ALA A 350 -8.55 -2.57 -1.71
C ALA A 350 -8.57 -3.10 -0.26
N TYR A 351 -9.75 -3.51 0.25
CA TYR A 351 -9.95 -3.89 1.65
C TYR A 351 -10.21 -5.38 1.85
N ARG A 352 -10.35 -6.14 0.77
CA ARG A 352 -10.49 -7.60 0.85
C ARG A 352 -9.26 -8.21 1.49
N ALA A 353 -9.48 -9.11 2.44
CA ALA A 353 -8.40 -9.94 2.93
C ALA A 353 -7.84 -10.73 1.74
N VAL A 354 -6.52 -10.69 1.55
CA VAL A 354 -5.82 -11.70 0.76
C VAL A 354 -5.95 -13.01 1.55
N LEU A 355 -7.10 -13.66 1.47
CA LEU A 355 -7.31 -15.02 1.94
C LEU A 355 -6.72 -15.96 0.90
N GLY A 356 -5.39 -16.03 0.87
CA GLY A 356 -4.69 -17.20 0.40
C GLY A 356 -4.04 -17.84 1.62
N PRO A 357 -4.43 -19.04 2.08
CA PRO A 357 -3.49 -19.82 2.87
C PRO A 357 -2.19 -19.97 2.07
N PRO A 358 -1.00 -19.91 2.69
CA PRO A 358 0.19 -20.36 2.01
C PRO A 358 -0.04 -21.82 1.62
N GLY A 359 -0.14 -22.07 0.31
CA GLY A 359 -0.09 -23.43 -0.22
C GLY A 359 1.16 -24.11 0.34
N GLY A 360 0.97 -25.33 0.85
CA GLY A 360 2.01 -26.16 1.42
C GLY A 360 3.08 -26.58 0.41
#